data_AF-A0A7I0K396-F1
#
_entry.id   AF-A0A7I0K396-F1
#
_cell.length_a   1.000
_cell.length_b   1.000
_cell.length_c   1.000
_cell.angle_alpha   90.00
_cell.angle_beta   90.00
_cell.angle_gamma   90.00
#
_symmetry.space_group_name_H-M   'P 1'
#
loop_
_entity.id
_entity.type
_entity.pdbx_description
1 polymer ?
#
loop_
_entity_poly.entity_id
_entity_poly.type
_entity_poly.pdbx_seq_one_letter_code
_entity_poly.pdbx_strand_id
1 'polypeptide(L)'
;MTFINRMIEHWTYKLGLSLSEPLVEGWLQLEQATERIADGAEQWQVVQLPTGSGKTEALKVLCSVQHPISHPHILIVTKFNDEADQIALGINELAGWAMARSVHSEAPWPFDQLGSIPVLVITHSAYRLALKEVADSGNSPRLDHYYAGMIGRQWVIIDEAFDWVDAHDIELGDMRSMCGDLAGLVQGSARADAERLHSLATALTEDTRAKADKMLGGEQFDLLARIEFGSLQEAIASLPENAFAAWDDTQERTDQVFGVAQTRTPFKTRYLNLMSELETIARIGFAWTTNRRGKALLHTSRSLLEVGGKHGVILDATADIDPTYSLMGTQVRVLPRPEGIRSYTNVRLHLSYGHRVGKEHLVQTAAKHWPVIWGQLSRTLTAKRPLVCTHRDVKTVVQQFSTNSPLELAHWGNLDGKNEWGDCDAAVFFGLPYLDDIAPTHAYFAHQGPKSDDWFTSNRSFGEFADIRRSLQDGFIATSMVQAINRTRCRKPIDRAGNCDPTDVYLLLPAKGETSDLITKAIRHQMPGIDVREWETGATKRKARKAPAEARLLAYFEQAPEGIHLKSAVVSGLRTNTRSFERMTAELRKPSPMAEKLAALRVRYHSTAGRGREAYFTKQ
;
A
#
# COMPACT_ATOMS: atom_id res chain seq x y z
N MET A 1 18.34 16.69 35.24
CA MET A 1 18.52 15.25 34.96
C MET A 1 18.48 15.10 33.45
N THR A 2 19.43 14.41 32.82
CA THR A 2 19.49 14.27 31.36
C THR A 2 18.39 13.34 30.85
N PHE A 3 17.99 13.48 29.58
CA PHE A 3 17.01 12.62 28.92
C PHE A 3 17.36 11.13 29.09
N ILE A 4 18.60 10.74 28.77
CA ILE A 4 19.04 9.34 28.85
C ILE A 4 18.92 8.77 30.26
N ASN A 5 19.32 9.51 31.29
CA ASN A 5 19.22 9.03 32.67
C ASN A 5 17.75 8.77 33.05
N ARG A 6 16.84 9.65 32.63
CA ARG A 6 15.41 9.48 32.86
C ARG A 6 14.81 8.33 32.05
N MET A 7 15.29 8.14 30.82
CA MET A 7 14.83 7.06 29.95
C MET A 7 15.27 5.69 30.48
N ILE A 8 16.51 5.58 30.95
CA ILE A 8 17.01 4.37 31.63
C ILE A 8 16.15 4.08 32.85
N GLU A 9 15.90 5.08 33.71
CA GLU A 9 15.09 4.91 34.91
C GLU A 9 13.67 4.40 34.58
N HIS A 10 13.01 5.06 33.62
CA HIS A 10 11.67 4.68 33.15
C HIS A 10 11.65 3.25 32.58
N TRP A 11 12.61 2.92 31.72
CA TRP A 11 12.70 1.62 31.07
C TRP A 11 12.94 0.47 32.06
N THR A 12 13.91 0.63 32.96
CA THR A 12 14.30 -0.47 33.85
C THR A 12 13.41 -0.58 35.08
N TYR A 13 13.06 0.55 35.72
CA TYR A 13 12.35 0.51 37.00
C TYR A 13 10.83 0.61 36.84
N LYS A 14 10.32 1.46 35.94
CA LYS A 14 8.87 1.62 35.74
C LYS A 14 8.31 0.54 34.81
N LEU A 15 9.02 0.19 33.72
CA LEU A 15 8.55 -0.82 32.77
C LEU A 15 9.10 -2.23 33.05
N GLY A 16 10.13 -2.37 33.89
CA GLY A 16 10.74 -3.67 34.21
C GLY A 16 11.46 -4.33 33.03
N LEU A 17 11.92 -3.54 32.06
CA LEU A 17 12.52 -4.03 30.82
C LEU A 17 14.04 -4.06 30.91
N SER A 18 14.65 -4.94 30.11
CA SER A 18 16.11 -5.08 30.04
C SER A 18 16.75 -3.97 29.22
N LEU A 19 17.86 -3.45 29.74
CA LEU A 19 18.69 -2.43 29.07
C LEU A 19 19.85 -3.08 28.31
N SER A 20 20.22 -2.51 27.17
CA SER A 20 21.45 -2.82 26.44
C SER A 20 22.14 -1.52 26.00
N GLU A 21 23.46 -1.56 25.77
CA GLU A 21 24.22 -0.40 25.30
C GLU A 21 23.75 0.10 23.92
N PRO A 22 23.53 -0.76 22.90
CA PRO A 22 22.99 -0.31 21.62
C PRO A 22 21.61 0.35 21.72
N LEU A 23 20.78 -0.08 22.68
CA LEU A 23 19.47 0.53 22.92
C LEU A 23 19.62 1.97 23.42
N VAL A 24 20.56 2.22 24.33
CA VAL A 24 20.89 3.57 24.82
C VAL A 24 21.45 4.44 23.69
N GLU A 25 22.34 3.90 22.85
CA GLU A 25 22.83 4.59 21.65
C GLU A 25 21.69 4.99 20.70
N GLY A 26 20.70 4.10 20.55
CA GLY A 26 19.49 4.39 19.77
C GLY A 26 18.68 5.55 20.34
N TRP A 27 18.51 5.62 21.66
CA TRP A 27 17.84 6.77 22.29
C TRP A 27 18.66 8.05 22.18
N LEU A 28 19.99 7.98 22.33
CA LEU A 28 20.88 9.13 22.10
C LEU A 28 20.75 9.66 20.66
N GLN A 29 20.61 8.78 19.68
CA GLN A 29 20.41 9.18 18.29
C GLN A 29 19.10 9.98 18.10
N LEU A 30 18.04 9.66 18.85
CA LEU A 30 16.80 10.44 18.86
C LEU A 30 17.02 11.85 19.43
N GLU A 31 17.70 11.97 20.58
CA GLU A 31 18.03 13.26 21.18
C GLU A 31 18.86 14.13 20.21
N GLN A 32 19.92 13.56 19.63
CA GLN A 32 20.75 14.23 18.64
C GLN A 32 19.98 14.65 17.38
N ALA A 33 19.01 13.85 16.94
CA ALA A 33 18.17 14.21 15.80
C ALA A 33 17.32 15.45 16.10
N THR A 34 16.75 15.55 17.31
CA THR A 34 15.99 16.73 17.74
C THR A 34 16.88 17.97 17.93
N GLU A 35 18.09 17.80 18.45
CA GLU A 35 19.06 18.89 18.59
C GLU A 35 19.46 19.47 17.23
N ARG A 36 19.75 18.63 16.23
CA ARG A 36 20.06 19.10 14.86
C ARG A 36 18.92 19.93 14.25
N ILE A 37 17.67 19.54 14.49
CA ILE A 37 16.52 20.32 14.03
C ILE A 37 16.45 21.66 14.75
N ALA A 38 16.70 21.69 16.07
CA ALA A 38 16.79 22.94 16.82
C ALA A 38 17.92 23.86 16.34
N ASP A 39 19.03 23.28 15.89
CA ASP A 39 20.19 23.97 15.30
C ASP A 39 19.97 24.40 13.84
N GLY A 40 18.78 24.17 13.27
CA GLY A 40 18.39 24.66 11.94
C GLY A 40 18.68 23.69 10.79
N ALA A 41 18.75 22.38 11.04
CA ALA A 41 18.87 21.41 9.94
C ALA A 41 17.68 21.49 8.96
N GLU A 42 17.99 21.62 7.67
CA GLU A 42 17.04 21.73 6.56
C GLU A 42 16.58 20.36 6.01
N GLN A 43 16.85 19.27 6.75
CA GLN A 43 16.52 17.91 6.35
C GLN A 43 15.72 17.23 7.45
N TRP A 44 14.67 16.50 7.07
CA TRP A 44 13.99 15.59 7.99
C TRP A 44 14.96 14.51 8.47
N GLN A 45 15.06 14.32 9.78
CA GLN A 45 15.91 13.28 10.37
C GLN A 45 15.07 12.02 10.60
N VAL A 46 15.41 10.90 9.96
CA VAL A 46 14.69 9.63 10.16
C VAL A 46 15.49 8.76 11.11
N VAL A 47 14.90 8.49 12.27
CA VAL A 47 15.51 7.67 13.32
C VAL A 47 14.88 6.28 13.25
N GLN A 48 15.70 5.27 12.98
CA GLN A 48 15.23 3.93 12.66
C GLN A 48 15.33 2.92 13.79
N LEU A 49 14.73 3.24 14.94
CA LEU A 49 14.76 2.30 16.05
C LEU A 49 13.81 1.12 15.76
N PRO A 50 14.25 -0.14 15.95
CA PRO A 50 13.42 -1.31 15.66
C PRO A 50 12.20 -1.35 16.58
N THR A 51 11.12 -2.00 16.14
CA THR A 51 9.92 -2.18 16.97
C THR A 51 10.30 -2.77 18.33
N GLY A 52 9.69 -2.26 19.41
CA GLY A 52 9.97 -2.70 20.78
C GLY A 52 11.24 -2.14 21.42
N SER A 53 11.94 -1.22 20.76
CA SER A 53 13.01 -0.40 21.38
C SER A 53 12.48 0.74 22.27
N GLY A 54 11.16 0.85 22.41
CA GLY A 54 10.55 1.93 23.17
C GLY A 54 10.52 3.29 22.46
N LYS A 55 10.43 3.35 21.12
CA LYS A 55 10.29 4.61 20.34
C LYS A 55 9.36 5.63 20.99
N THR A 56 8.09 5.24 21.17
CA THR A 56 7.05 6.09 21.76
C THR A 56 7.33 6.41 23.23
N GLU A 57 7.97 5.51 23.99
CA GLU A 57 8.35 5.77 25.38
C GLU A 57 9.52 6.75 25.49
N ALA A 58 10.53 6.61 24.61
CA ALA A 58 11.64 7.54 24.49
C ALA A 58 11.15 8.93 24.07
N LEU A 59 10.20 9.00 23.12
CA LEU A 59 9.52 10.24 22.76
C LEU A 59 8.85 10.89 23.97
N LYS A 60 8.03 10.15 24.72
CA LYS A 60 7.35 10.68 25.92
C LYS A 60 8.35 11.22 26.96
N VAL A 61 9.41 10.45 27.24
CA VAL A 61 10.44 10.87 28.21
C VAL A 61 11.18 12.11 27.70
N LEU A 62 11.61 12.13 26.44
CA LEU A 62 12.30 13.26 25.82
C LEU A 62 11.48 14.54 25.94
N CYS A 63 10.18 14.49 25.65
CA CYS A 63 9.31 15.65 25.77
C CYS A 63 9.07 16.07 27.23
N SER A 64 9.00 15.11 28.17
CA SER A 64 8.70 15.40 29.58
C SER A 64 9.84 16.06 30.36
N VAL A 65 11.10 15.89 29.92
CA VAL A 65 12.28 16.41 30.64
C VAL A 65 12.67 17.83 30.23
N GLN A 66 11.95 18.43 29.28
CA GLN A 66 12.26 19.76 28.76
C GLN A 66 12.03 20.85 29.82
N HIS A 67 12.90 21.85 29.83
CA HIS A 67 12.87 22.91 30.85
C HIS A 67 11.63 23.81 30.68
N PRO A 68 10.81 24.07 31.72
CA PRO A 68 9.54 24.79 31.57
C PRO A 68 9.65 26.21 31.01
N ILE A 69 10.74 26.93 31.33
CA ILE A 69 10.94 28.32 30.91
C ILE A 69 11.51 28.40 29.50
N SER A 70 12.38 27.45 29.13
CA SER A 70 13.08 27.42 27.84
C SER A 70 12.60 26.24 27.00
N HIS A 71 11.29 25.98 27.05
CA HIS A 71 10.68 24.83 26.42
C HIS A 71 10.67 25.01 24.89
N PRO A 72 11.10 24.00 24.10
CA PRO A 72 11.24 24.15 22.64
C PRO A 72 9.89 24.26 21.91
N HIS A 73 8.79 23.97 22.61
CA HIS A 73 7.45 23.78 22.05
C HIS A 73 7.42 22.69 20.97
N ILE A 74 6.69 21.62 21.25
CA ILE A 74 6.80 20.36 20.50
C ILE A 74 5.47 20.08 19.81
N LEU A 75 5.52 19.71 18.53
CA LEU A 75 4.42 19.10 17.80
C LEU A 75 4.72 17.62 17.63
N ILE A 76 3.85 16.76 18.15
CA ILE A 76 3.88 15.32 17.93
C ILE A 76 2.74 14.97 16.97
N VAL A 77 3.05 14.19 15.95
CA VAL A 77 2.10 13.72 14.94
C VAL A 77 2.10 12.20 15.00
N THR A 78 0.96 11.59 15.32
CA THR A 78 0.81 10.12 15.46
C THR A 78 -0.38 9.59 14.65
N LYS A 79 -0.51 8.27 14.49
CA LYS A 79 -1.50 7.72 13.55
C LYS A 79 -2.95 7.83 14.05
N PHE A 80 -3.21 7.53 15.31
CA PHE A 80 -4.57 7.39 15.85
C PHE A 80 -4.89 8.36 17.01
N ASN A 81 -6.19 8.64 17.20
CA ASN A 81 -6.70 9.46 18.31
C ASN A 81 -6.26 8.88 19.67
N ASP A 82 -6.52 7.59 19.90
CA ASP A 82 -6.15 6.92 21.15
C ASP A 82 -4.65 6.97 21.44
N GLU A 83 -3.81 6.89 20.40
CA GLU A 83 -2.35 7.03 20.55
C GLU A 83 -1.98 8.47 20.94
N ALA A 84 -2.64 9.47 20.33
CA ALA A 84 -2.41 10.87 20.66
C ALA A 84 -2.73 11.16 22.14
N ASP A 85 -3.86 10.63 22.62
CA ASP A 85 -4.27 10.71 24.03
C ASP A 85 -3.26 10.01 24.95
N GLN A 86 -2.85 8.78 24.62
CA GLN A 86 -1.88 8.01 25.40
C GLN A 86 -0.51 8.69 25.47
N ILE A 87 -0.07 9.33 24.38
CA ILE A 87 1.19 10.09 24.35
C ILE A 87 1.07 11.33 25.25
N ALA A 88 0.00 12.12 25.10
CA ALA A 88 -0.19 13.32 25.91
C ALA A 88 -0.29 13.00 27.41
N LEU A 89 -1.08 11.98 27.77
CA LEU A 89 -1.19 11.51 29.16
C LEU A 89 0.16 11.03 29.69
N GLY A 90 0.87 10.20 28.94
CA GLY A 90 2.18 9.67 29.35
C GLY A 90 3.22 10.77 29.57
N ILE A 91 3.24 11.81 28.74
CA ILE A 91 4.13 12.97 28.93
C ILE A 91 3.79 13.71 30.22
N ASN A 92 2.49 13.99 30.46
CA ASN A 92 2.04 14.69 31.66
C ASN A 92 2.36 13.90 32.94
N GLU A 93 2.17 12.58 32.93
CA GLU A 93 2.55 11.71 34.05
C GLU A 93 4.05 11.75 34.34
N LEU A 94 4.89 11.73 33.31
CA LEU A 94 6.34 11.74 33.45
C LEU A 94 6.87 13.10 33.90
N ALA A 95 6.24 14.19 33.43
CA ALA A 95 6.57 15.56 33.80
C ALA A 95 6.06 15.95 35.20
N GLY A 96 4.98 15.33 35.66
CA GLY A 96 4.32 15.65 36.92
C GLY A 96 3.41 16.88 36.87
N TRP A 97 3.13 17.41 35.67
CA TRP A 97 2.21 18.54 35.44
C TRP A 97 1.64 18.49 34.02
N ALA A 98 0.56 19.23 33.78
CA ALA A 98 -0.14 19.23 32.49
C ALA A 98 0.56 20.14 31.46
N MET A 99 1.49 19.57 30.70
CA MET A 99 2.25 20.26 29.64
C MET A 99 1.90 19.79 28.22
N ALA A 100 1.28 18.63 28.10
CA ALA A 100 0.92 18.00 26.84
C ALA A 100 -0.60 17.89 26.68
N ARG A 101 -1.08 18.07 25.46
CA ARG A 101 -2.49 17.92 25.11
C ARG A 101 -2.66 17.35 23.71
N SER A 102 -3.55 16.39 23.58
CA SER A 102 -4.03 15.84 22.32
C SER A 102 -5.13 16.72 21.72
N VAL A 103 -5.14 16.85 20.39
CA VAL A 103 -6.18 17.59 19.66
C VAL A 103 -6.60 16.79 18.43
N HIS A 104 -7.86 16.39 18.40
CA HIS A 104 -8.50 15.64 17.32
C HIS A 104 -10.02 15.85 17.36
N SER A 105 -10.76 15.19 16.46
CA SER A 105 -12.21 15.35 16.32
C SER A 105 -13.02 15.06 17.59
N GLU A 106 -12.52 14.19 18.47
CA GLU A 106 -13.18 13.79 19.72
C GLU A 106 -12.66 14.56 20.95
N ALA A 107 -11.54 15.27 20.79
CA ALA A 107 -10.96 16.16 21.79
C ALA A 107 -10.64 17.52 21.14
N PRO A 108 -11.67 18.29 20.74
CA PRO A 108 -11.46 19.56 20.07
C PRO A 108 -10.87 20.59 21.04
N TRP A 109 -10.04 21.49 20.51
CA TRP A 109 -9.50 22.63 21.26
C TRP A 109 -9.56 23.91 20.44
N PRO A 110 -9.81 25.08 21.05
CA PRO A 110 -9.78 26.36 20.32
C PRO A 110 -8.42 26.60 19.67
N PHE A 111 -8.44 26.90 18.36
CA PHE A 111 -7.22 27.06 17.56
C PHE A 111 -6.31 28.18 18.07
N ASP A 112 -6.89 29.29 18.50
CA ASP A 112 -6.22 30.45 19.10
C ASP A 112 -5.46 30.12 20.39
N GLN A 113 -5.82 29.02 21.07
CA GLN A 113 -5.17 28.59 22.31
C GLN A 113 -4.07 27.55 22.10
N LEU A 114 -3.94 26.98 20.90
CA LEU A 114 -2.95 25.90 20.64
C LEU A 114 -1.51 26.37 20.88
N GLY A 115 -1.21 27.64 20.58
CA GLY A 115 0.12 28.21 20.81
C GLY A 115 0.54 28.27 22.28
N SER A 116 -0.40 28.17 23.22
CA SER A 116 -0.09 28.14 24.66
C SER A 116 0.31 26.76 25.17
N ILE A 117 0.09 25.70 24.37
CA ILE A 117 0.32 24.31 24.77
C ILE A 117 1.79 23.94 24.50
N PRO A 118 2.61 23.63 25.52
CA PRO A 118 4.01 23.28 25.35
C PRO A 118 4.19 22.07 24.42
N VAL A 119 3.41 21.01 24.61
CA VAL A 119 3.45 19.81 23.76
C VAL A 119 2.08 19.55 23.16
N LEU A 120 1.95 19.75 21.86
CA LEU A 120 0.71 19.47 21.11
C LEU A 120 0.84 18.12 20.43
N VAL A 121 -0.16 17.25 20.61
CA VAL A 121 -0.22 15.94 19.96
C VAL A 121 -1.42 15.91 19.01
N ILE A 122 -1.18 15.68 17.72
CA ILE A 122 -2.22 15.59 16.68
C ILE A 122 -2.09 14.31 15.89
N THR A 123 -3.06 14.06 15.02
CA THR A 123 -3.04 12.88 14.14
C THR A 123 -2.39 13.14 12.78
N HIS A 124 -1.92 12.08 12.12
CA HIS A 124 -1.40 12.11 10.75
C HIS A 124 -2.41 12.73 9.80
N SER A 125 -3.69 12.36 9.92
CA SER A 125 -4.76 12.87 9.07
C SER A 125 -4.98 14.37 9.26
N ALA A 126 -4.96 14.86 10.51
CA ALA A 126 -5.10 16.29 10.81
C ALA A 126 -3.94 17.11 10.26
N TYR A 127 -2.70 16.61 10.44
CA TYR A 127 -1.50 17.26 9.94
C TYR A 127 -1.45 17.28 8.41
N ARG A 128 -1.72 16.13 7.77
CA ARG A 128 -1.79 16.00 6.30
C ARG A 128 -2.83 16.94 5.68
N LEU A 129 -4.00 17.06 6.31
CA LEU A 129 -5.03 17.97 5.83
C LEU A 129 -4.58 19.44 5.94
N ALA A 130 -3.88 19.83 7.00
CA ALA A 130 -3.32 21.17 7.14
C ALA A 130 -2.24 21.45 6.06
N LEU A 131 -1.37 20.49 5.77
CA LEU A 131 -0.41 20.60 4.67
C LEU A 131 -1.11 20.73 3.32
N LYS A 132 -2.16 19.94 3.08
CA LYS A 132 -2.95 20.02 1.85
C LYS A 132 -3.59 21.41 1.66
N GLU A 133 -4.14 21.99 2.73
CA GLU A 133 -4.69 23.36 2.71
C GLU A 133 -3.66 24.40 2.25
N VAL A 134 -2.42 24.32 2.76
CA VAL A 134 -1.32 25.19 2.29
C VAL A 134 -0.99 24.93 0.83
N ALA A 135 -0.90 23.66 0.43
CA ALA A 135 -0.58 23.31 -0.95
C ALA A 135 -1.68 23.77 -1.94
N ASP A 136 -2.94 23.83 -1.49
CA ASP A 136 -4.08 24.25 -2.31
C ASP A 136 -4.30 25.76 -2.36
N SER A 137 -4.12 26.45 -1.23
CA SER A 137 -4.50 27.86 -1.11
C SER A 137 -3.34 28.80 -0.76
N GLY A 138 -2.13 28.26 -0.57
CA GLY A 138 -0.96 28.99 -0.09
C GLY A 138 -0.98 29.29 1.41
N ASN A 139 -2.06 28.97 2.11
CA ASN A 139 -2.21 29.21 3.55
C ASN A 139 -2.99 28.08 4.24
N SER A 140 -2.71 27.84 5.51
CA SER A 140 -3.55 27.01 6.37
C SER A 140 -3.54 27.62 7.76
N PRO A 141 -4.63 28.30 8.18
CA PRO A 141 -4.76 28.76 9.56
C PRO A 141 -4.53 27.63 10.55
N ARG A 142 -4.97 26.41 10.21
CA ARG A 142 -4.75 25.22 11.01
C ARG A 142 -3.26 24.92 11.19
N LEU A 143 -2.49 24.91 10.10
CA LEU A 143 -1.05 24.66 10.18
C LEU A 143 -0.33 25.77 10.95
N ASP A 144 -0.72 27.03 10.75
CA ASP A 144 -0.18 28.16 11.50
C ASP A 144 -0.40 27.98 13.01
N HIS A 145 -1.60 27.55 13.41
CA HIS A 145 -1.91 27.25 14.81
C HIS A 145 -1.18 26.00 15.33
N TYR A 146 -0.94 25.00 14.49
CA TYR A 146 -0.10 23.85 14.86
C TYR A 146 1.34 24.26 15.09
N TYR A 147 1.89 25.19 14.31
CA TYR A 147 3.25 25.69 14.48
C TYR A 147 3.37 26.84 15.47
N ALA A 148 2.25 27.40 15.93
CA ALA A 148 2.22 28.43 16.95
C ALA A 148 2.81 27.94 18.28
N GLY A 149 3.52 28.84 18.95
CA GLY A 149 4.21 28.66 20.23
C GLY A 149 4.78 30.00 20.68
N MET A 150 5.20 30.15 21.95
CA MET A 150 5.79 31.42 22.42
C MET A 150 7.00 31.88 21.57
N ILE A 151 7.77 30.93 21.05
CA ILE A 151 8.90 31.16 20.13
C ILE A 151 8.69 30.43 18.78
N GLY A 152 7.45 30.05 18.49
CA GLY A 152 7.12 29.01 17.51
C GLY A 152 7.50 27.61 17.98
N ARG A 153 6.87 26.56 17.44
CA ARG A 153 7.29 25.18 17.72
C ARG A 153 8.62 24.89 17.04
N GLN A 154 9.64 24.56 17.84
CA GLN A 154 10.97 24.22 17.34
C GLN A 154 11.06 22.76 16.93
N TRP A 155 10.31 21.86 17.57
CA TRP A 155 10.35 20.43 17.27
C TRP A 155 9.05 19.96 16.64
N VAL A 156 9.17 19.30 15.49
CA VAL A 156 8.11 18.49 14.88
C VAL A 156 8.59 17.05 14.89
N ILE A 157 7.81 16.16 15.49
CA ILE A 157 8.14 14.74 15.59
C ILE A 157 6.96 13.93 15.06
N ILE A 158 7.22 13.10 14.06
CA ILE A 158 6.26 12.17 13.49
C ILE A 158 6.57 10.78 14.04
N ASP A 159 5.61 10.18 14.77
CA ASP A 159 5.69 8.80 15.22
C ASP A 159 5.19 7.85 14.12
N GLU A 160 6.00 6.86 13.74
CA GLU A 160 5.82 5.99 12.58
C GLU A 160 5.94 6.70 11.21
N ALA A 161 5.88 5.91 10.13
CA ALA A 161 5.95 6.43 8.75
C ALA A 161 4.75 7.34 8.42
N PHE A 162 5.01 8.42 7.71
CA PHE A 162 4.02 9.39 7.25
C PHE A 162 3.88 9.35 5.72
N ASP A 163 2.64 9.39 5.24
CA ASP A 163 2.36 9.47 3.82
C ASP A 163 2.40 10.92 3.34
N TRP A 164 3.49 11.27 2.66
CA TRP A 164 3.74 12.59 2.09
C TRP A 164 3.09 12.82 0.72
N VAL A 165 2.43 11.80 0.14
CA VAL A 165 1.95 11.85 -1.24
C VAL A 165 0.49 12.29 -1.27
N ASP A 166 0.19 13.51 -1.74
CA ASP A 166 -1.18 13.94 -2.03
C ASP A 166 -1.57 13.50 -3.44
N ALA A 167 -2.34 12.40 -3.54
CA ALA A 167 -2.77 11.78 -4.79
C ALA A 167 -4.27 11.97 -5.03
N HIS A 168 -4.65 12.12 -6.30
CA HIS A 168 -6.04 12.29 -6.72
C HIS A 168 -6.34 11.37 -7.90
N ASP A 169 -7.48 10.69 -7.83
CA ASP A 169 -7.92 9.66 -8.78
C ASP A 169 -9.37 9.93 -9.21
N ILE A 170 -9.57 10.32 -10.47
CA ILE A 170 -10.91 10.59 -11.02
C ILE A 170 -11.29 9.54 -12.05
N GLU A 171 -12.47 8.93 -11.89
CA GLU A 171 -13.06 8.13 -12.96
C GLU A 171 -13.63 9.04 -14.06
N LEU A 172 -13.13 8.91 -15.28
CA LEU A 172 -13.61 9.72 -16.42
C LEU A 172 -15.08 9.42 -16.77
N GLY A 173 -15.60 8.28 -16.34
CA GLY A 173 -17.05 7.99 -16.36
C GLY A 173 -17.85 8.93 -15.46
N ASP A 174 -17.38 9.14 -14.23
CA ASP A 174 -18.03 10.04 -13.26
C ASP A 174 -17.99 11.48 -13.74
N MET A 175 -16.84 11.91 -14.27
CA MET A 175 -16.69 13.23 -14.89
C MET A 175 -17.69 13.45 -16.02
N ARG A 176 -17.83 12.49 -16.95
CA ARG A 176 -18.80 12.59 -18.06
C ARG A 176 -20.24 12.60 -17.58
N SER A 177 -20.58 11.77 -16.60
CA SER A 177 -21.93 11.70 -16.02
C SER A 177 -22.32 13.05 -15.43
N MET A 178 -21.45 13.59 -14.56
CA MET A 178 -21.65 14.91 -13.96
C MET A 178 -21.84 15.99 -15.02
N CYS A 179 -20.96 16.07 -16.03
CA CYS A 179 -21.09 17.09 -17.06
C CYS A 179 -22.38 16.94 -17.89
N GLY A 180 -22.83 15.71 -18.15
CA GLY A 180 -24.09 15.44 -18.84
C GLY A 180 -25.29 15.93 -18.04
N ASP A 181 -25.29 15.69 -16.73
CA ASP A 181 -26.35 16.15 -15.83
C ASP A 181 -26.36 17.68 -15.73
N LEU A 182 -25.17 18.29 -15.59
CA LEU A 182 -25.03 19.74 -15.46
C LEU A 182 -25.43 20.49 -16.73
N ALA A 183 -25.22 19.93 -17.93
CA ALA A 183 -25.56 20.59 -19.18
C ALA A 183 -27.06 20.98 -19.29
N GLY A 184 -27.94 20.25 -18.59
CA GLY A 184 -29.37 20.56 -18.50
C GLY A 184 -29.76 21.47 -17.33
N LEU A 185 -28.87 21.66 -16.35
CA LEU A 185 -29.17 22.33 -15.08
C LEU A 185 -28.52 23.70 -14.93
N VAL A 186 -27.33 23.90 -15.50
CA VAL A 186 -26.63 25.19 -15.46
C VAL A 186 -26.81 25.95 -16.78
N GLN A 187 -26.61 27.27 -16.74
CA GLN A 187 -26.83 28.20 -17.86
C GLN A 187 -25.57 29.02 -18.14
N GLY A 188 -25.53 29.68 -19.30
CA GLY A 188 -24.47 30.65 -19.62
C GLY A 188 -23.06 30.05 -19.68
N SER A 189 -22.08 30.74 -19.11
CA SER A 189 -20.67 30.32 -19.08
C SER A 189 -20.44 28.99 -18.36
N ALA A 190 -21.14 28.76 -17.24
CA ALA A 190 -21.06 27.51 -16.49
C ALA A 190 -21.46 26.30 -17.35
N ARG A 191 -22.45 26.46 -18.23
CA ARG A 191 -22.82 25.41 -19.19
C ARG A 191 -21.72 25.16 -20.21
N ALA A 192 -21.15 26.21 -20.79
CA ALA A 192 -20.05 26.09 -21.74
C ALA A 192 -18.85 25.36 -21.13
N ASP A 193 -18.56 25.61 -19.86
CA ASP A 193 -17.47 24.94 -19.13
C ASP A 193 -17.80 23.48 -18.81
N ALA A 194 -19.04 23.16 -18.44
CA ALA A 194 -19.48 21.77 -18.31
C ALA A 194 -19.36 21.00 -19.65
N GLU A 195 -19.73 21.63 -20.77
CA GLU A 195 -19.60 21.04 -22.12
C GLU A 195 -18.12 20.84 -22.53
N ARG A 196 -17.23 21.78 -22.16
CA ARG A 196 -15.77 21.62 -22.35
C ARG A 196 -15.20 20.46 -21.54
N LEU A 197 -15.56 20.35 -20.25
CA LEU A 197 -15.15 19.24 -19.40
C LEU A 197 -15.67 17.89 -19.96
N HIS A 198 -16.92 17.85 -20.45
CA HIS A 198 -17.46 16.66 -21.10
C HIS A 198 -16.64 16.23 -22.33
N SER A 199 -16.28 17.21 -23.16
CA SER A 199 -15.48 16.99 -24.38
C SER A 199 -14.09 16.46 -24.03
N LEU A 200 -13.43 17.05 -23.04
CA LEU A 200 -12.15 16.57 -22.52
C LEU A 200 -12.25 15.14 -21.99
N ALA A 201 -13.23 14.86 -21.13
CA ALA A 201 -13.41 13.55 -20.54
C ALA A 201 -13.68 12.46 -21.60
N THR A 202 -14.39 12.84 -22.67
CA THR A 202 -14.62 11.97 -23.83
C THR A 202 -13.33 11.69 -24.59
N ALA A 203 -12.56 12.72 -24.93
CA ALA A 203 -11.27 12.58 -25.61
C ALA A 203 -10.29 11.69 -24.81
N LEU A 204 -10.17 11.93 -23.49
CA LEU A 204 -9.33 11.12 -22.61
C LEU A 204 -9.80 9.66 -22.51
N THR A 205 -11.12 9.43 -22.52
CA THR A 205 -11.67 8.07 -22.53
C THR A 205 -11.39 7.34 -23.84
N GLU A 206 -11.36 8.05 -24.97
CA GLU A 206 -11.04 7.47 -26.28
C GLU A 206 -9.55 7.12 -26.38
N ASP A 207 -8.68 8.03 -25.93
CA ASP A 207 -7.22 7.83 -25.88
C ASP A 207 -6.83 6.60 -25.04
N THR A 208 -7.49 6.41 -23.89
CA THR A 208 -7.22 5.28 -22.98
C THR A 208 -7.66 3.91 -23.53
N ARG A 209 -8.40 3.86 -24.65
CA ARG A 209 -8.73 2.57 -25.31
C ARG A 209 -7.50 1.87 -25.87
N ALA A 210 -6.40 2.61 -26.10
CA ALA A 210 -5.11 2.05 -26.49
C ALA A 210 -4.46 1.16 -25.39
N LYS A 211 -5.02 1.11 -24.17
CA LYS A 211 -4.55 0.32 -23.00
C LYS A 211 -3.13 0.63 -22.52
N ALA A 212 -2.56 1.74 -22.94
CA ALA A 212 -1.31 2.26 -22.39
C ALA A 212 -1.63 3.42 -21.44
N ASP A 213 -0.85 3.53 -20.37
CA ASP A 213 -0.87 4.70 -19.52
C ASP A 213 -0.19 5.85 -20.25
N LYS A 214 -0.74 7.07 -20.14
CA LYS A 214 -0.34 8.20 -20.98
C LYS A 214 -0.44 9.51 -20.23
N MET A 215 0.59 10.34 -20.29
CA MET A 215 0.57 11.72 -19.80
C MET A 215 -0.44 12.55 -20.58
N LEU A 216 -1.06 13.52 -19.91
CA LEU A 216 -1.83 14.54 -20.60
C LEU A 216 -0.89 15.45 -21.41
N GLY A 217 -1.25 15.71 -22.66
CA GLY A 217 -0.54 16.65 -23.52
C GLY A 217 -0.89 18.10 -23.23
N GLY A 218 -0.13 19.04 -23.80
CA GLY A 218 -0.35 20.48 -23.64
C GLY A 218 -1.77 20.92 -24.01
N GLU A 219 -2.30 20.43 -25.14
CA GLU A 219 -3.67 20.75 -25.57
C GLU A 219 -4.74 20.32 -24.55
N GLN A 220 -4.54 19.18 -23.88
CA GLN A 220 -5.48 18.68 -22.88
C GLN A 220 -5.43 19.52 -21.60
N PHE A 221 -4.25 19.99 -21.22
CA PHE A 221 -4.08 20.94 -20.11
C PHE A 221 -4.60 22.33 -20.45
N ASP A 222 -4.42 22.80 -21.67
CA ASP A 222 -5.00 24.07 -22.13
C ASP A 222 -6.53 24.03 -22.08
N LEU A 223 -7.14 22.87 -22.32
CA LEU A 223 -8.59 22.70 -22.14
C LEU A 223 -9.00 22.77 -20.67
N LEU A 224 -8.25 22.14 -19.76
CA LEU A 224 -8.49 22.24 -18.31
C LEU A 224 -8.30 23.65 -17.77
N ALA A 225 -7.25 24.34 -18.22
CA ALA A 225 -6.89 25.69 -17.75
C ALA A 225 -7.89 26.77 -18.19
N ARG A 226 -8.71 26.49 -19.22
CA ARG A 226 -9.77 27.40 -19.70
C ARG A 226 -11.09 27.27 -18.93
N ILE A 227 -11.17 26.37 -17.96
CA ILE A 227 -12.38 26.15 -17.16
C ILE A 227 -12.37 27.10 -15.96
N GLU A 228 -13.43 27.89 -15.81
CA GLU A 228 -13.65 28.73 -14.64
C GLU A 228 -14.30 27.91 -13.52
N PHE A 229 -13.49 27.10 -12.82
CA PHE A 229 -13.96 26.18 -11.78
C PHE A 229 -14.79 26.87 -10.70
N GLY A 230 -14.40 28.07 -10.26
CA GLY A 230 -15.14 28.83 -9.24
C GLY A 230 -16.57 29.18 -9.68
N SER A 231 -16.74 29.69 -10.90
CA SER A 231 -18.07 29.99 -11.45
C SER A 231 -18.94 28.73 -11.62
N LEU A 232 -18.33 27.62 -12.03
CA LEU A 232 -19.05 26.36 -12.16
C LEU A 232 -19.45 25.77 -10.79
N GLN A 233 -18.57 25.83 -9.80
CA GLN A 233 -18.86 25.45 -8.41
C GLN A 233 -19.99 26.30 -7.82
N GLU A 234 -19.97 27.63 -8.00
CA GLU A 234 -21.04 28.53 -7.55
C GLU A 234 -22.38 28.22 -8.22
N ALA A 235 -22.37 27.93 -9.52
CA ALA A 235 -23.57 27.52 -10.26
C ALA A 235 -24.15 26.22 -9.70
N ILE A 236 -23.31 25.20 -9.43
CA ILE A 236 -23.72 23.94 -8.81
C ILE A 236 -24.26 24.19 -7.39
N ALA A 237 -23.57 25.00 -6.59
CA ALA A 237 -23.95 25.36 -5.24
C ALA A 237 -25.29 26.11 -5.18
N SER A 238 -25.65 26.83 -6.25
CA SER A 238 -26.91 27.57 -6.36
C SER A 238 -28.09 26.71 -6.85
N LEU A 239 -27.85 25.49 -7.32
CA LEU A 239 -28.93 24.58 -7.72
C LEU A 239 -29.80 24.18 -6.51
N PRO A 240 -31.13 24.11 -6.68
CA PRO A 240 -32.02 23.68 -5.61
C PRO A 240 -31.78 22.19 -5.29
N GLU A 241 -32.04 21.77 -4.05
CA GLU A 241 -31.76 20.39 -3.61
C GLU A 241 -32.51 19.34 -4.43
N ASN A 242 -33.70 19.67 -4.92
CA ASN A 242 -34.52 18.81 -5.77
C ASN A 242 -34.11 18.83 -7.25
N ALA A 243 -33.09 19.59 -7.66
CA ALA A 243 -32.59 19.60 -9.04
C ALA A 243 -32.15 18.21 -9.51
N PHE A 244 -31.77 17.35 -8.56
CA PHE A 244 -31.32 15.98 -8.81
C PHE A 244 -32.39 14.92 -8.49
N ALA A 245 -33.59 15.31 -8.06
CA ALA A 245 -34.61 14.39 -7.56
C ALA A 245 -35.08 13.35 -8.60
N ALA A 246 -35.04 13.69 -9.89
CA ALA A 246 -35.36 12.76 -10.97
C ALA A 246 -34.37 11.57 -11.07
N TRP A 247 -33.16 11.74 -10.53
CA TRP A 247 -32.12 10.71 -10.51
C TRP A 247 -32.01 9.97 -9.17
N ASP A 248 -32.60 10.49 -8.09
CA ASP A 248 -32.74 9.77 -6.83
C ASP A 248 -33.67 8.55 -6.99
N ASP A 249 -34.80 8.71 -7.69
CA ASP A 249 -35.82 7.67 -7.91
C ASP A 249 -35.34 6.50 -8.81
N THR A 250 -34.38 6.75 -9.71
CA THR A 250 -33.87 5.73 -10.64
C THR A 250 -32.75 4.87 -10.05
N GLN A 251 -32.15 5.26 -8.93
CA GLN A 251 -31.09 4.50 -8.25
C GLN A 251 -31.50 3.93 -6.87
N GLU A 252 -32.76 4.00 -6.46
CA GLU A 252 -33.30 3.33 -5.26
C GLU A 252 -33.22 1.78 -5.29
N ARG A 253 -32.66 1.18 -6.35
CA ARG A 253 -32.17 -0.20 -6.31
C ARG A 253 -30.88 -0.27 -5.51
N THR A 254 -31.07 -0.25 -4.19
CA THR A 254 -30.24 -0.86 -3.13
C THR A 254 -29.04 -1.65 -3.65
N ASP A 255 -27.88 -0.99 -3.73
CA ASP A 255 -26.61 -1.69 -3.66
C ASP A 255 -26.42 -2.12 -2.21
N GLN A 256 -26.91 -3.32 -1.87
CA GLN A 256 -26.46 -4.03 -0.67
C GLN A 256 -25.01 -4.46 -0.87
N VAL A 257 -24.09 -3.51 -0.74
CA VAL A 257 -22.66 -3.84 -0.66
C VAL A 257 -22.39 -4.18 0.80
N PHE A 258 -22.36 -5.49 1.10
CA PHE A 258 -22.04 -6.06 2.42
C PHE A 258 -23.06 -5.82 3.55
N GLY A 259 -24.34 -5.64 3.25
CA GLY A 259 -25.41 -5.66 4.26
C GLY A 259 -25.47 -4.42 5.18
N VAL A 260 -24.77 -3.34 4.84
CA VAL A 260 -24.84 -2.04 5.54
C VAL A 260 -25.50 -1.03 4.61
N ALA A 261 -26.57 -0.39 5.08
CA ALA A 261 -27.15 0.75 4.39
C ALA A 261 -26.15 1.91 4.41
N GLN A 262 -25.55 2.25 3.27
CA GLN A 262 -24.76 3.45 3.15
C GLN A 262 -25.67 4.64 2.86
N THR A 263 -25.56 5.69 3.68
CA THR A 263 -26.05 7.02 3.33
C THR A 263 -25.29 7.48 2.10
N ARG A 264 -25.96 7.56 0.94
CA ARG A 264 -25.34 8.08 -0.28
C ARG A 264 -25.05 9.57 -0.09
N THR A 265 -23.82 9.97 -0.43
CA THR A 265 -23.47 11.39 -0.53
C THR A 265 -24.38 12.04 -1.57
N PRO A 266 -25.07 13.16 -1.23
CA PRO A 266 -25.93 13.86 -2.17
C PRO A 266 -25.19 14.22 -3.47
N PHE A 267 -25.86 14.14 -4.62
CA PHE A 267 -25.27 14.43 -5.93
C PHE A 267 -24.55 15.77 -5.98
N LYS A 268 -25.17 16.81 -5.41
CA LYS A 268 -24.57 18.15 -5.30
C LYS A 268 -23.21 18.13 -4.59
N THR A 269 -23.13 17.48 -3.43
CA THR A 269 -21.87 17.34 -2.68
C THR A 269 -20.85 16.53 -3.47
N ARG A 270 -21.27 15.45 -4.13
CA ARG A 270 -20.40 14.65 -5.00
C ARG A 270 -19.82 15.48 -6.15
N TYR A 271 -20.63 16.31 -6.80
CA TYR A 271 -20.20 17.13 -7.93
C TYR A 271 -19.29 18.28 -7.49
N LEU A 272 -19.55 18.90 -6.34
CA LEU A 272 -18.65 19.89 -5.75
C LEU A 272 -17.28 19.28 -5.39
N ASN A 273 -17.26 18.08 -4.81
CA ASN A 273 -16.01 17.36 -4.52
C ASN A 273 -15.23 17.06 -5.81
N LEU A 274 -15.91 16.53 -6.84
CA LEU A 274 -15.29 16.23 -8.13
C LEU A 274 -14.74 17.48 -8.83
N MET A 275 -15.45 18.62 -8.72
CA MET A 275 -14.95 19.92 -9.20
C MET A 275 -13.68 20.36 -8.46
N SER A 276 -13.65 20.21 -7.14
CA SER A 276 -12.47 20.57 -6.33
C SER A 276 -11.26 19.69 -6.67
N GLU A 277 -11.47 18.39 -6.92
CA GLU A 277 -10.40 17.49 -7.39
C GLU A 277 -9.88 17.89 -8.78
N LEU A 278 -10.77 18.21 -9.73
CA LEU A 278 -10.37 18.68 -11.07
C LEU A 278 -9.61 20.00 -11.04
N GLU A 279 -10.05 20.95 -10.22
CA GLU A 279 -9.35 22.21 -9.99
C GLU A 279 -7.96 21.96 -9.40
N THR A 280 -7.85 21.02 -8.46
CA THR A 280 -6.56 20.62 -7.88
C THR A 280 -5.64 19.98 -8.93
N ILE A 281 -6.16 19.11 -9.79
CA ILE A 281 -5.42 18.56 -10.93
C ILE A 281 -4.89 19.68 -11.85
N ALA A 282 -5.74 20.65 -12.18
CA ALA A 282 -5.34 21.79 -13.00
C ALA A 282 -4.22 22.61 -12.33
N ARG A 283 -4.31 22.83 -11.01
CA ARG A 283 -3.32 23.56 -10.20
C ARG A 283 -1.98 22.84 -10.08
N ILE A 284 -2.00 21.52 -9.92
CA ILE A 284 -0.77 20.70 -9.89
C ILE A 284 -0.04 20.76 -11.25
N GLY A 285 -0.79 20.95 -12.34
CA GLY A 285 -0.22 21.23 -13.66
C GLY A 285 0.31 20.01 -14.40
N PHE A 286 0.06 18.81 -13.90
CA PHE A 286 0.27 17.57 -14.65
C PHE A 286 -0.72 16.48 -14.24
N ALA A 287 -0.95 15.54 -15.15
CA ALA A 287 -1.81 14.39 -14.93
C ALA A 287 -1.50 13.30 -15.96
N TRP A 288 -1.93 12.09 -15.68
CA TRP A 288 -1.89 10.99 -16.63
C TRP A 288 -3.17 10.19 -16.58
N THR A 289 -3.41 9.43 -17.63
CA THR A 289 -4.56 8.54 -17.72
C THR A 289 -4.12 7.09 -17.68
N THR A 290 -4.97 6.24 -17.09
CA THR A 290 -4.82 4.80 -17.17
C THR A 290 -6.14 4.15 -17.57
N ASN A 291 -6.06 2.94 -18.12
CA ASN A 291 -7.22 2.06 -18.28
C ASN A 291 -7.04 0.83 -17.38
N ARG A 292 -7.87 0.72 -16.34
CA ARG A 292 -7.82 -0.38 -15.40
C ARG A 292 -9.19 -1.04 -15.32
N ARG A 293 -9.24 -2.34 -15.65
CA ARG A 293 -10.47 -3.16 -15.64
C ARG A 293 -11.64 -2.55 -16.44
N GLY A 294 -11.33 -1.85 -17.54
CA GLY A 294 -12.34 -1.21 -18.40
C GLY A 294 -12.80 0.16 -17.91
N LYS A 295 -12.22 0.68 -16.82
CA LYS A 295 -12.43 2.04 -16.33
C LYS A 295 -11.26 2.92 -16.76
N ALA A 296 -11.59 4.06 -17.36
CA ALA A 296 -10.62 5.09 -17.68
C ALA A 296 -10.51 6.05 -16.50
N LEU A 297 -9.29 6.21 -15.99
CA LEU A 297 -8.98 6.99 -14.80
C LEU A 297 -8.04 8.14 -15.16
N LEU A 298 -8.19 9.27 -14.50
CA LEU A 298 -7.31 10.44 -14.54
C LEU A 298 -6.63 10.58 -13.18
N HIS A 299 -5.32 10.72 -13.20
CA HIS A 299 -4.48 10.68 -12.01
C HIS A 299 -3.59 11.91 -11.92
N THR A 300 -3.33 12.38 -10.71
CA THR A 300 -2.24 13.31 -10.42
C THR A 300 -1.73 13.09 -9.00
N SER A 301 -0.55 13.64 -8.70
CA SER A 301 -0.03 13.65 -7.34
C SER A 301 0.97 14.77 -7.11
N ARG A 302 1.14 15.20 -5.86
CA ARG A 302 2.21 16.11 -5.44
C ARG A 302 2.79 15.70 -4.08
N SER A 303 4.01 16.14 -3.81
CA SER A 303 4.64 15.97 -2.49
C SER A 303 4.13 17.02 -1.51
N LEU A 304 3.82 16.60 -0.29
CA LEU A 304 3.55 17.47 0.86
C LEU A 304 4.80 17.72 1.72
N LEU A 305 5.93 17.09 1.41
CA LEU A 305 7.14 17.08 2.24
C LEU A 305 7.78 18.48 2.41
N GLU A 306 7.71 19.31 1.38
CA GLU A 306 8.24 20.68 1.40
C GLU A 306 7.18 21.72 1.77
N VAL A 307 5.94 21.28 1.98
CA VAL A 307 4.83 22.18 2.26
C VAL A 307 4.91 22.66 3.72
N GLY A 308 4.79 23.98 3.92
CA GLY A 308 4.81 24.58 5.26
C GLY A 308 6.20 24.82 5.86
N GLY A 309 7.29 24.53 5.14
CA GLY A 309 8.64 25.01 5.45
C GLY A 309 9.24 24.56 6.79
N LYS A 310 8.73 23.48 7.40
CA LYS A 310 9.26 22.90 8.64
C LYS A 310 9.92 21.55 8.38
N HIS A 311 10.99 21.30 9.12
CA HIS A 311 11.65 20.01 9.20
C HIS A 311 11.49 19.44 10.61
N GLY A 312 11.72 18.15 10.75
CA GLY A 312 11.50 17.45 12.00
C GLY A 312 12.16 16.08 12.05
N VAL A 313 11.71 15.28 13.00
CA VAL A 313 12.16 13.90 13.21
C VAL A 313 11.05 12.94 12.82
N ILE A 314 11.38 11.87 12.10
CA ILE A 314 10.46 10.77 11.76
C ILE A 314 10.95 9.50 12.45
N LEU A 315 10.07 8.82 13.18
CA LEU A 315 10.38 7.58 13.90
C LEU A 315 9.92 6.35 13.11
N ASP A 316 10.66 5.96 12.07
CA ASP A 316 10.30 4.81 11.23
C ASP A 316 11.30 3.65 11.37
N ALA A 317 10.81 2.54 11.93
CA ALA A 317 11.58 1.31 12.15
C ALA A 317 11.97 0.58 10.87
N THR A 318 11.40 0.94 9.72
CA THR A 318 11.57 0.22 8.44
C THR A 318 12.17 1.09 7.32
N ALA A 319 12.60 2.31 7.64
CA ALA A 319 12.97 3.29 6.64
C ALA A 319 14.18 2.92 5.75
N ASP A 320 15.07 2.02 6.17
CA ASP A 320 16.22 1.56 5.38
C ASP A 320 15.85 0.51 4.32
N ILE A 321 14.68 -0.11 4.45
CA ILE A 321 14.12 -1.00 3.41
C ILE A 321 12.94 -0.36 2.67
N ASP A 322 12.58 0.88 2.98
CA ASP A 322 11.52 1.62 2.30
C ASP A 322 12.13 2.52 1.20
N PRO A 323 11.95 2.19 -0.10
CA PRO A 323 12.54 2.97 -1.18
C PRO A 323 11.92 4.37 -1.34
N THR A 324 10.81 4.68 -0.66
CA THR A 324 10.21 6.03 -0.70
C THR A 324 11.18 7.09 -0.17
N TYR A 325 12.01 6.77 0.82
CA TYR A 325 13.02 7.69 1.33
C TYR A 325 14.10 8.02 0.28
N SER A 326 14.41 7.10 -0.63
CA SER A 326 15.29 7.38 -1.76
C SER A 326 14.68 8.38 -2.74
N LEU A 327 13.34 8.41 -2.87
CA LEU A 327 12.64 9.41 -3.68
C LEU A 327 12.65 10.80 -3.01
N MET A 328 12.69 10.86 -1.69
CA MET A 328 12.75 12.14 -0.97
C MET A 328 14.16 12.77 -1.04
N GLY A 329 15.17 11.97 -1.40
CA GLY A 329 16.51 12.45 -1.76
C GLY A 329 17.13 13.33 -0.67
N THR A 330 17.57 14.52 -1.04
CA THR A 330 18.26 15.45 -0.13
C THR A 330 17.34 16.10 0.91
N GLN A 331 16.02 15.91 0.85
CA GLN A 331 15.07 16.45 1.84
C GLN A 331 15.06 15.62 3.13
N VAL A 332 15.61 14.41 3.10
CA VAL A 332 15.57 13.46 4.21
C VAL A 332 16.96 12.89 4.48
N ARG A 333 17.30 12.74 5.76
CA ARG A 333 18.48 12.05 6.24
C ARG A 333 18.08 10.85 7.08
N VAL A 334 18.21 9.67 6.48
CA VAL A 334 18.11 8.40 7.18
C VAL A 334 19.34 8.17 8.04
N LEU A 335 19.14 8.03 9.35
CA LEU A 335 20.22 7.76 10.30
C LEU A 335 20.47 6.24 10.41
N PRO A 336 21.74 5.81 10.46
CA PRO A 336 22.07 4.39 10.57
C PRO A 336 21.60 3.84 11.92
N ARG A 337 21.00 2.66 11.90
CA ARG A 337 20.55 1.97 13.12
C ARG A 337 21.74 1.36 13.88
N PRO A 338 21.86 1.57 15.21
CA PRO A 338 22.80 0.81 16.02
C PRO A 338 22.52 -0.70 15.96
N GLU A 339 23.55 -1.50 15.71
CA GLU A 339 23.42 -2.96 15.66
C GLU A 339 23.20 -3.55 17.06
N GLY A 340 22.47 -4.67 17.14
CA GLY A 340 22.30 -5.40 18.40
C GLY A 340 21.25 -4.83 19.37
N ILE A 341 20.41 -3.86 18.96
CA ILE A 341 19.27 -3.41 19.77
C ILE A 341 18.28 -4.57 20.01
N ARG A 342 18.09 -5.44 19.01
CA ARG A 342 17.16 -6.57 19.03
C ARG A 342 17.80 -7.84 18.47
N SER A 343 17.34 -8.98 18.96
CA SER A 343 17.65 -10.32 18.48
C SER A 343 16.36 -11.12 18.33
N TYR A 344 16.20 -11.77 17.17
CA TYR A 344 15.04 -12.59 16.83
C TYR A 344 15.40 -14.08 16.71
N THR A 345 16.47 -14.51 17.37
CA THR A 345 16.94 -15.92 17.41
C THR A 345 15.89 -16.92 17.92
N ASN A 346 14.94 -16.45 18.72
CA ASN A 346 13.82 -17.26 19.22
C ASN A 346 12.62 -17.31 18.23
N VAL A 347 12.66 -16.53 17.15
CA VAL A 347 11.60 -16.49 16.14
C VAL A 347 11.91 -17.46 15.01
N ARG A 348 10.92 -18.26 14.63
CA ARG A 348 10.99 -19.18 13.50
C ARG A 348 10.11 -18.70 12.36
N LEU A 349 10.71 -18.48 11.20
CA LEU A 349 10.03 -18.10 9.98
C LEU A 349 9.90 -19.30 9.04
N HIS A 350 8.68 -19.80 8.89
CA HIS A 350 8.31 -20.91 8.02
C HIS A 350 7.82 -20.38 6.67
N LEU A 351 8.60 -20.59 5.63
CA LEU A 351 8.33 -20.14 4.26
C LEU A 351 7.75 -21.27 3.41
N SER A 352 6.59 -21.05 2.81
CA SER A 352 6.04 -21.94 1.80
C SER A 352 5.96 -21.24 0.46
N TYR A 353 6.48 -21.85 -0.60
CA TYR A 353 6.58 -21.25 -1.93
C TYR A 353 5.57 -21.84 -2.93
N GLY A 354 5.35 -21.10 -4.02
CA GLY A 354 4.53 -21.53 -5.15
C GLY A 354 3.04 -21.20 -5.01
N HIS A 355 2.71 -20.32 -4.07
CA HIS A 355 1.34 -19.87 -3.84
C HIS A 355 0.97 -18.72 -4.78
N ARG A 356 -0.33 -18.49 -4.95
CA ARG A 356 -0.86 -17.29 -5.58
C ARG A 356 -1.50 -16.44 -4.50
N VAL A 357 -0.76 -15.44 -4.04
CA VAL A 357 -1.01 -14.73 -2.78
C VAL A 357 -1.62 -13.35 -2.98
N GLY A 358 -2.03 -13.01 -4.20
CA GLY A 358 -2.71 -11.75 -4.50
C GLY A 358 -4.20 -11.78 -4.17
N LYS A 359 -4.74 -10.61 -3.80
CA LYS A 359 -6.13 -10.38 -3.40
C LYS A 359 -7.14 -11.05 -4.33
N GLU A 360 -7.10 -10.74 -5.62
CA GLU A 360 -8.06 -11.24 -6.61
C GLU A 360 -8.12 -12.77 -6.66
N HIS A 361 -6.95 -13.41 -6.62
CA HIS A 361 -6.87 -14.86 -6.67
C HIS A 361 -7.38 -15.49 -5.38
N LEU A 362 -7.04 -14.91 -4.23
CA LEU A 362 -7.48 -15.43 -2.94
C LEU A 362 -8.99 -15.30 -2.75
N VAL A 363 -9.60 -14.18 -3.15
CA VAL A 363 -11.07 -14.02 -3.12
C VAL A 363 -11.77 -15.15 -3.88
N GLN A 364 -11.22 -15.59 -5.01
CA GLN A 364 -11.81 -16.65 -5.83
C GLN A 364 -11.54 -18.07 -5.32
N THR A 365 -10.45 -18.29 -4.58
CA THR A 365 -9.93 -19.65 -4.31
C THR A 365 -9.74 -19.98 -2.82
N ALA A 366 -9.86 -19.01 -1.92
CA ALA A 366 -9.62 -19.18 -0.50
C ALA A 366 -10.45 -20.31 0.11
N ALA A 367 -11.74 -20.41 -0.24
CA ALA A 367 -12.63 -21.46 0.27
C ALA A 367 -12.14 -22.88 -0.04
N LYS A 368 -11.33 -23.04 -1.09
CA LYS A 368 -10.71 -24.32 -1.46
C LYS A 368 -9.32 -24.50 -0.87
N HIS A 369 -8.51 -23.44 -0.84
CA HIS A 369 -7.10 -23.54 -0.46
C HIS A 369 -6.89 -23.46 1.06
N TRP A 370 -7.64 -22.59 1.74
CA TRP A 370 -7.51 -22.38 3.17
C TRP A 370 -7.75 -23.66 4.00
N PRO A 371 -8.77 -24.50 3.74
CA PRO A 371 -8.97 -25.74 4.52
C PRO A 371 -7.78 -26.70 4.44
N VAL A 372 -7.10 -26.77 3.28
CA VAL A 372 -5.92 -27.62 3.07
C VAL A 372 -4.74 -27.11 3.89
N ILE A 373 -4.49 -25.81 3.82
CA ILE A 373 -3.41 -25.14 4.57
C ILE A 373 -3.68 -25.25 6.08
N TRP A 374 -4.90 -24.94 6.49
CA TRP A 374 -5.33 -24.99 7.88
C TRP A 374 -5.28 -26.42 8.45
N GLY A 375 -5.69 -27.43 7.69
CA GLY A 375 -5.65 -28.83 8.14
C GLY A 375 -4.24 -29.33 8.49
N GLN A 376 -3.20 -28.70 7.96
CA GLN A 376 -1.81 -28.94 8.36
C GLN A 376 -1.38 -28.04 9.50
N LEU A 377 -1.64 -26.73 9.40
CA LEU A 377 -1.27 -25.75 10.42
C LEU A 377 -1.92 -26.03 11.78
N SER A 378 -3.18 -26.46 11.81
CA SER A 378 -3.94 -26.70 13.04
C SER A 378 -3.27 -27.72 13.96
N ARG A 379 -2.50 -28.67 13.40
CA ARG A 379 -1.71 -29.66 14.13
C ARG A 379 -0.51 -29.04 14.84
N THR A 380 0.10 -28.03 14.22
CA THR A 380 1.28 -27.32 14.75
C THR A 380 0.89 -26.15 15.65
N LEU A 381 -0.33 -25.61 15.46
CA LEU A 381 -0.87 -24.46 16.18
C LEU A 381 -1.82 -24.84 17.34
N THR A 382 -2.02 -26.12 17.64
CA THR A 382 -3.04 -26.57 18.60
C THR A 382 -2.90 -25.97 20.00
N ALA A 383 -1.68 -25.73 20.45
CA ALA A 383 -1.35 -25.17 21.77
C ALA A 383 -0.91 -23.69 21.70
N LYS A 384 -1.26 -23.00 20.60
CA LYS A 384 -0.83 -21.63 20.30
C LYS A 384 -2.03 -20.72 20.20
N ARG A 385 -1.79 -19.42 20.36
CA ARG A 385 -2.71 -18.32 20.05
C ARG A 385 -2.25 -17.66 18.74
N PRO A 386 -2.66 -18.19 17.58
CA PRO A 386 -2.23 -17.66 16.29
C PRO A 386 -2.99 -16.39 15.90
N LEU A 387 -2.25 -15.43 15.35
CA LEU A 387 -2.75 -14.35 14.51
C LEU A 387 -2.81 -14.81 13.06
N VAL A 388 -3.95 -14.71 12.39
CA VAL A 388 -4.04 -14.86 10.93
C VAL A 388 -4.30 -13.50 10.30
N CYS A 389 -3.41 -13.07 9.41
CA CYS A 389 -3.59 -11.90 8.57
C CYS A 389 -3.90 -12.33 7.13
N THR A 390 -4.94 -11.74 6.55
CA THR A 390 -5.37 -12.01 5.17
C THR A 390 -5.92 -10.74 4.50
N HIS A 391 -6.47 -10.83 3.29
CA HIS A 391 -7.24 -9.72 2.71
C HIS A 391 -8.62 -9.62 3.37
N ARG A 392 -9.15 -8.40 3.53
CA ARG A 392 -10.47 -8.14 4.14
C ARG A 392 -11.58 -9.03 3.55
N ASP A 393 -11.60 -9.16 2.23
CA ASP A 393 -12.62 -9.92 1.48
C ASP A 393 -12.51 -11.45 1.66
N VAL A 394 -11.40 -11.93 2.24
CA VAL A 394 -11.12 -13.34 2.52
C VAL A 394 -11.36 -13.69 3.99
N LYS A 395 -11.50 -12.67 4.86
CA LYS A 395 -11.64 -12.82 6.31
C LYS A 395 -12.79 -13.77 6.70
N THR A 396 -13.93 -13.67 6.03
CA THR A 396 -15.11 -14.51 6.30
C THR A 396 -14.86 -15.99 6.06
N VAL A 397 -14.03 -16.34 5.08
CA VAL A 397 -13.63 -17.73 4.82
C VAL A 397 -12.72 -18.25 5.92
N VAL A 398 -11.77 -17.42 6.37
CA VAL A 398 -10.81 -17.79 7.43
C VAL A 398 -11.51 -17.95 8.78
N GLN A 399 -12.49 -17.07 9.07
CA GLN A 399 -13.28 -17.06 10.31
C GLN A 399 -14.03 -18.37 10.60
N GLN A 400 -14.30 -19.18 9.58
CA GLN A 400 -15.00 -20.46 9.74
C GLN A 400 -14.16 -21.53 10.43
N PHE A 401 -12.87 -21.26 10.66
CA PHE A 401 -11.92 -22.20 11.24
C PHE A 401 -11.48 -21.71 12.61
N SER A 402 -11.35 -22.63 13.56
CA SER A 402 -10.87 -22.36 14.91
C SER A 402 -9.82 -23.38 15.35
N THR A 403 -9.03 -22.99 16.34
CA THR A 403 -8.20 -23.88 17.16
C THR A 403 -8.87 -24.13 18.51
N ASN A 404 -8.25 -24.96 19.36
CA ASN A 404 -8.64 -25.09 20.77
C ASN A 404 -8.45 -23.78 21.54
N SER A 405 -7.52 -22.93 21.10
CA SER A 405 -7.38 -21.54 21.53
C SER A 405 -8.07 -20.58 20.55
N PRO A 406 -8.48 -19.37 20.99
CA PRO A 406 -9.06 -18.37 20.09
C PRO A 406 -8.10 -18.00 18.95
N LEU A 407 -8.61 -18.02 17.72
CA LEU A 407 -7.91 -17.58 16.52
C LEU A 407 -8.07 -16.06 16.40
N GLU A 408 -6.97 -15.31 16.45
CA GLU A 408 -7.01 -13.87 16.25
C GLU A 408 -6.96 -13.55 14.76
N LEU A 409 -7.77 -12.59 14.31
CA LEU A 409 -7.92 -12.29 12.89
C LEU A 409 -7.72 -10.82 12.56
N ALA A 410 -6.74 -10.56 11.71
CA ALA A 410 -6.45 -9.24 11.16
C ALA A 410 -6.54 -9.25 9.62
N HIS A 411 -6.42 -8.05 9.04
CA HIS A 411 -6.23 -7.91 7.61
C HIS A 411 -5.27 -6.76 7.32
N TRP A 412 -4.64 -6.76 6.15
CA TRP A 412 -3.62 -5.78 5.76
C TRP A 412 -4.04 -4.31 5.99
N GLY A 413 -5.30 -3.95 5.75
CA GLY A 413 -5.82 -2.59 6.04
C GLY A 413 -6.21 -2.27 7.50
N ASN A 414 -5.96 -3.14 8.47
CA ASN A 414 -6.34 -2.95 9.89
C ASN A 414 -5.30 -3.57 10.84
N LEU A 415 -4.05 -3.68 10.41
CA LEU A 415 -2.98 -4.30 11.19
C LEU A 415 -2.03 -3.24 11.78
N ASP A 416 -1.84 -2.14 11.05
CA ASP A 416 -0.90 -1.10 11.42
C ASP A 416 -1.41 -0.21 12.55
N GLY A 417 -0.54 0.06 13.52
CA GLY A 417 -0.77 0.90 14.70
C GLY A 417 -1.77 0.31 15.73
N LYS A 418 -2.12 -0.97 15.62
CA LYS A 418 -2.90 -1.68 16.66
C LYS A 418 -2.01 -2.62 17.47
N ASN A 419 -2.32 -2.78 18.75
CA ASN A 419 -1.52 -3.53 19.72
C ASN A 419 -2.22 -4.78 20.27
N GLU A 420 -3.41 -5.11 19.76
CA GLU A 420 -4.28 -6.18 20.27
C GLU A 420 -3.67 -7.59 20.16
N TRP A 421 -2.68 -7.80 19.29
CA TRP A 421 -2.07 -9.11 19.01
C TRP A 421 -0.75 -9.37 19.73
N GLY A 422 -0.36 -8.49 20.66
CA GLY A 422 0.94 -8.54 21.34
C GLY A 422 1.21 -9.81 22.14
N ASP A 423 0.21 -10.64 22.41
CA ASP A 423 0.35 -11.93 23.11
C ASP A 423 0.28 -13.14 22.18
N CYS A 424 0.07 -12.93 20.87
CA CYS A 424 0.04 -14.03 19.90
C CYS A 424 1.43 -14.63 19.76
N ASP A 425 1.52 -15.96 19.86
CA ASP A 425 2.76 -16.74 19.79
C ASP A 425 2.99 -17.43 18.45
N ALA A 426 2.06 -17.23 17.53
CA ALA A 426 2.21 -17.56 16.13
C ALA A 426 1.54 -16.52 15.23
N ALA A 427 2.02 -16.39 14.01
CA ALA A 427 1.37 -15.62 12.95
C ALA A 427 1.28 -16.41 11.65
N VAL A 428 0.19 -16.27 10.92
CA VAL A 428 -0.02 -16.86 9.60
C VAL A 428 -0.44 -15.77 8.62
N PHE A 429 0.35 -15.59 7.56
CA PHE A 429 0.10 -14.60 6.53
C PHE A 429 -0.48 -15.27 5.29
N PHE A 430 -1.81 -15.19 5.14
CA PHE A 430 -2.57 -15.75 4.03
C PHE A 430 -2.86 -14.69 2.96
N GLY A 431 -1.84 -14.40 2.18
CA GLY A 431 -1.84 -13.36 1.14
C GLY A 431 -0.76 -12.32 1.40
N LEU A 432 -0.40 -11.56 0.36
CA LEU A 432 0.52 -10.43 0.44
C LEU A 432 -0.19 -9.14 0.06
N PRO A 433 0.15 -8.00 0.69
CA PRO A 433 -0.44 -6.70 0.44
C PRO A 433 0.14 -6.07 -0.83
N TYR A 434 -0.16 -6.63 -1.99
CA TYR A 434 0.24 -6.01 -3.26
C TYR A 434 -0.46 -4.66 -3.45
N LEU A 435 0.33 -3.64 -3.75
CA LEU A 435 -0.16 -2.40 -4.35
C LEU A 435 -0.51 -2.63 -5.82
N ASP A 436 -1.42 -1.82 -6.34
CA ASP A 436 -1.47 -1.63 -7.79
C ASP A 436 -0.24 -0.85 -8.28
N ASP A 437 -0.13 -0.62 -9.58
CA ASP A 437 0.95 0.16 -10.16
C ASP A 437 0.69 1.67 -10.15
N ILE A 438 -0.47 2.10 -9.66
CA ILE A 438 -0.87 3.51 -9.55
C ILE A 438 -0.20 4.14 -8.33
N ALA A 439 -0.33 3.54 -7.14
CA ALA A 439 0.24 4.11 -5.91
C ALA A 439 1.77 4.36 -5.99
N PRO A 440 2.59 3.42 -6.49
CA PRO A 440 4.01 3.69 -6.75
C PRO A 440 4.28 4.81 -7.76
N THR A 441 3.39 4.98 -8.75
CA THR A 441 3.48 6.05 -9.74
C THR A 441 3.17 7.39 -9.10
N HIS A 442 2.14 7.48 -8.25
CA HIS A 442 1.87 8.66 -7.44
C HIS A 442 3.08 9.02 -6.58
N ALA A 443 3.65 8.07 -5.85
CA ALA A 443 4.82 8.33 -5.00
C ALA A 443 6.00 8.86 -5.81
N TYR A 444 6.28 8.25 -6.97
CA TYR A 444 7.36 8.70 -7.83
C TYR A 444 7.11 10.10 -8.40
N PHE A 445 5.95 10.37 -9.00
CA PHE A 445 5.66 11.70 -9.58
C PHE A 445 5.49 12.80 -8.55
N ALA A 446 4.99 12.49 -7.35
CA ALA A 446 4.91 13.44 -6.25
C ALA A 446 6.28 13.99 -5.85
N HIS A 447 7.29 13.13 -5.74
CA HIS A 447 8.63 13.51 -5.26
C HIS A 447 9.62 13.87 -6.38
N GLN A 448 9.48 13.27 -7.56
CA GLN A 448 10.44 13.40 -8.67
C GLN A 448 9.88 14.17 -9.88
N GLY A 449 8.64 14.62 -9.79
CA GLY A 449 7.90 15.25 -10.88
C GLY A 449 7.46 14.26 -11.97
N PRO A 450 6.57 14.70 -12.88
CA PRO A 450 6.09 13.88 -13.98
C PRO A 450 7.24 13.50 -14.93
N LYS A 451 7.11 12.33 -15.57
CA LYS A 451 8.02 11.87 -16.64
C LYS A 451 7.26 11.73 -17.96
N SER A 452 8.00 11.45 -19.04
CA SER A 452 7.43 11.13 -20.36
C SER A 452 6.69 9.78 -20.36
N ASP A 453 5.88 9.56 -21.40
CA ASP A 453 5.14 8.30 -21.61
C ASP A 453 6.04 7.03 -21.58
N ASP A 454 7.30 7.14 -22.03
CA ASP A 454 8.27 6.04 -22.02
C ASP A 454 8.56 5.49 -20.61
N TRP A 455 8.32 6.28 -19.56
CA TRP A 455 8.45 5.86 -18.17
C TRP A 455 7.43 4.77 -17.81
N PHE A 456 6.21 4.81 -18.37
CA PHE A 456 5.20 3.78 -18.10
C PHE A 456 5.58 2.42 -18.70
N THR A 457 6.41 2.39 -19.73
CA THR A 457 6.75 1.15 -20.45
C THR A 457 8.08 0.54 -20.01
N SER A 458 9.16 1.32 -19.90
CA SER A 458 10.50 0.76 -19.75
C SER A 458 11.54 1.65 -19.06
N ASN A 459 11.44 2.98 -19.17
CA ASN A 459 12.47 3.88 -18.66
C ASN A 459 12.28 4.22 -17.16
N ARG A 460 12.50 3.23 -16.28
CA ARG A 460 12.21 3.33 -14.83
C ARG A 460 13.41 3.14 -13.91
N SER A 461 14.63 3.21 -14.43
CA SER A 461 15.81 3.18 -13.56
C SER A 461 15.91 4.47 -12.73
N PHE A 462 16.24 4.36 -11.45
CA PHE A 462 16.43 5.51 -10.56
C PHE A 462 17.44 5.15 -9.47
N GLY A 463 18.52 5.92 -9.35
CA GLY A 463 19.60 5.63 -8.39
C GLY A 463 20.13 4.21 -8.56
N GLU A 464 20.05 3.41 -7.50
CA GLU A 464 20.45 2.00 -7.49
C GLU A 464 19.37 1.03 -8.00
N PHE A 465 18.15 1.51 -8.24
CA PHE A 465 17.01 0.70 -8.64
C PHE A 465 16.93 0.58 -10.16
N ALA A 466 16.95 -0.65 -10.69
CA ALA A 466 16.73 -0.90 -12.12
C ALA A 466 15.29 -0.58 -12.56
N ASP A 467 14.31 -0.83 -11.69
CA ASP A 467 12.91 -0.43 -11.87
C ASP A 467 12.38 0.10 -10.52
N ILE A 468 12.30 1.42 -10.40
CA ILE A 468 11.87 2.08 -9.16
C ILE A 468 10.43 1.78 -8.82
N ARG A 469 9.54 1.66 -9.82
CA ARG A 469 8.12 1.39 -9.59
C ARG A 469 7.94 0.03 -8.93
N ARG A 470 8.67 -0.97 -9.44
CA ARG A 470 8.68 -2.31 -8.85
C ARG A 470 9.32 -2.30 -7.46
N SER A 471 10.41 -1.57 -7.28
CA SER A 471 11.11 -1.47 -6.00
C SER A 471 10.20 -0.88 -4.91
N LEU A 472 9.41 0.15 -5.22
CA LEU A 472 8.41 0.70 -4.31
C LEU A 472 7.31 -0.31 -3.94
N GLN A 473 6.84 -1.12 -4.90
CA GLN A 473 5.85 -2.18 -4.63
C GLN A 473 6.41 -3.27 -3.73
N ASP A 474 7.59 -3.78 -4.07
CA ASP A 474 8.24 -4.84 -3.30
C ASP A 474 8.66 -4.34 -1.90
N GLY A 475 9.12 -3.08 -1.82
CA GLY A 475 9.40 -2.37 -0.57
C GLY A 475 8.19 -2.26 0.34
N PHE A 476 7.04 -1.81 -0.19
CA PHE A 476 5.79 -1.76 0.58
C PHE A 476 5.37 -3.14 1.13
N ILE A 477 5.52 -4.20 0.34
CA ILE A 477 5.21 -5.57 0.81
C ILE A 477 6.16 -5.95 1.95
N ALA A 478 7.45 -5.66 1.80
CA ALA A 478 8.47 -5.98 2.79
C ALA A 478 8.27 -5.22 4.11
N THR A 479 8.06 -3.90 4.06
CA THR A 479 7.79 -3.08 5.25
C THR A 479 6.52 -3.56 5.96
N SER A 480 5.45 -3.79 5.21
CA SER A 480 4.18 -4.32 5.73
C SER A 480 4.36 -5.69 6.40
N MET A 481 5.16 -6.61 5.82
CA MET A 481 5.44 -7.92 6.45
C MET A 481 6.16 -7.75 7.78
N VAL A 482 7.24 -6.96 7.81
CA VAL A 482 8.07 -6.75 9.01
C VAL A 482 7.24 -6.12 10.13
N GLN A 483 6.46 -5.09 9.80
CA GLN A 483 5.56 -4.45 10.76
C GLN A 483 4.49 -5.43 11.27
N ALA A 484 3.96 -6.28 10.38
CA ALA A 484 2.94 -7.24 10.76
C ALA A 484 3.44 -8.36 11.67
N ILE A 485 4.63 -8.90 11.41
CA ILE A 485 5.27 -9.88 12.30
C ILE A 485 5.47 -9.27 13.69
N ASN A 486 5.94 -8.03 13.75
CA ASN A 486 6.17 -7.30 15.00
C ASN A 486 4.88 -6.84 15.72
N ARG A 487 3.69 -7.28 15.30
CA ARG A 487 2.46 -7.18 16.10
C ARG A 487 2.28 -8.34 17.08
N THR A 488 3.01 -9.43 16.89
CA THR A 488 3.00 -10.60 17.80
C THR A 488 3.85 -10.37 19.04
N ARG A 489 3.96 -11.38 19.90
CA ARG A 489 4.77 -11.32 21.12
C ARG A 489 6.27 -11.14 20.88
N CYS A 490 6.78 -11.41 19.68
CA CYS A 490 8.18 -11.15 19.35
C CYS A 490 8.57 -9.66 19.41
N ARG A 491 7.60 -8.75 19.59
CA ARG A 491 7.84 -7.31 19.72
C ARG A 491 8.53 -6.91 21.02
N LYS A 492 8.48 -7.69 22.11
CA LYS A 492 9.03 -7.28 23.41
C LYS A 492 10.43 -7.86 23.61
N PRO A 493 11.43 -7.06 24.04
CA PRO A 493 12.70 -7.60 24.48
C PRO A 493 12.54 -8.29 25.85
N ILE A 494 13.14 -9.47 26.02
CA ILE A 494 13.06 -10.27 27.25
C ILE A 494 14.37 -10.31 28.04
N ASP A 495 15.48 -9.86 27.45
CA ASP A 495 16.79 -9.82 28.09
C ASP A 495 17.70 -8.72 27.53
N ARG A 496 18.91 -8.60 28.09
CA ARG A 496 19.91 -7.59 27.69
C ARG A 496 20.53 -7.84 26.32
N ALA A 497 20.37 -9.04 25.75
CA ALA A 497 20.81 -9.34 24.40
C ALA A 497 19.75 -8.95 23.36
N GLY A 498 18.63 -8.36 23.80
CA GLY A 498 17.54 -7.92 22.93
C GLY A 498 16.71 -9.09 22.37
N ASN A 499 16.85 -10.29 22.93
CA ASN A 499 16.05 -11.45 22.53
C ASN A 499 14.57 -11.19 22.76
N CYS A 500 13.71 -11.98 22.12
CA CYS A 500 12.26 -11.89 22.28
C CYS A 500 11.62 -13.24 22.58
N ASP A 501 10.34 -13.22 22.94
CA ASP A 501 9.57 -14.42 23.17
C ASP A 501 9.51 -15.31 21.91
N PRO A 502 9.62 -16.65 22.06
CA PRO A 502 9.58 -17.56 20.93
C PRO A 502 8.32 -17.38 20.09
N THR A 503 8.44 -17.24 18.77
CA THR A 503 7.27 -16.98 17.91
C THR A 503 7.40 -17.74 16.61
N ASP A 504 6.34 -18.41 16.16
CA ASP A 504 6.32 -19.10 14.87
C ASP A 504 5.54 -18.32 13.82
N VAL A 505 6.22 -17.88 12.77
CA VAL A 505 5.66 -17.12 11.67
C VAL A 505 5.54 -18.01 10.45
N TYR A 506 4.35 -18.12 9.87
CA TYR A 506 4.08 -18.89 8.66
C TYR A 506 3.74 -17.92 7.52
N LEU A 507 4.59 -17.90 6.50
CA LEU A 507 4.45 -17.03 5.35
C LEU A 507 4.24 -17.84 4.08
N LEU A 508 3.18 -17.50 3.35
CA LEU A 508 2.91 -18.04 2.03
C LEU A 508 3.45 -17.07 0.99
N LEU A 509 4.36 -17.57 0.17
CA LEU A 509 5.07 -16.80 -0.85
C LEU A 509 4.72 -17.29 -2.26
N PRO A 510 4.90 -16.43 -3.27
CA PRO A 510 4.89 -16.88 -4.65
C PRO A 510 6.01 -17.89 -4.93
N ALA A 511 6.20 -18.29 -6.19
CA ALA A 511 7.35 -19.10 -6.53
C ALA A 511 8.65 -18.40 -6.10
N LYS A 512 9.70 -19.19 -5.84
CA LYS A 512 11.05 -18.64 -5.61
C LYS A 512 11.45 -17.74 -6.78
N GLY A 513 12.06 -16.61 -6.46
CA GLY A 513 12.32 -15.51 -7.37
C GLY A 513 12.26 -14.17 -6.66
N GLU A 514 12.45 -13.11 -7.42
CA GLU A 514 12.78 -11.76 -6.94
C GLU A 514 11.90 -11.24 -5.81
N THR A 515 10.55 -11.26 -5.93
CA THR A 515 9.67 -10.78 -4.85
C THR A 515 9.79 -11.63 -3.58
N SER A 516 9.85 -12.96 -3.71
CA SER A 516 10.01 -13.86 -2.55
C SER A 516 11.37 -13.66 -1.87
N ASP A 517 12.42 -13.47 -2.66
CA ASP A 517 13.79 -13.29 -2.18
C ASP A 517 13.95 -11.92 -1.51
N LEU A 518 13.33 -10.87 -2.06
CA LEU A 518 13.32 -9.52 -1.49
C LEU A 518 12.62 -9.49 -0.14
N ILE A 519 11.40 -10.06 -0.04
CA ILE A 519 10.68 -10.14 1.24
C ILE A 519 11.51 -10.90 2.28
N THR A 520 12.09 -12.04 1.89
CA THR A 520 12.91 -12.85 2.81
C THR A 520 14.17 -12.10 3.24
N LYS A 521 14.84 -11.39 2.34
CA LYS A 521 16.02 -10.57 2.63
C LYS A 521 15.66 -9.42 3.57
N ALA A 522 14.57 -8.71 3.31
CA ALA A 522 14.11 -7.61 4.14
C ALA A 522 13.75 -8.07 5.56
N ILE A 523 13.05 -9.20 5.71
CA ILE A 523 12.75 -9.77 7.02
C ILE A 523 14.05 -10.12 7.76
N ARG A 524 15.01 -10.78 7.12
CA ARG A 524 16.30 -11.13 7.75
C ARG A 524 17.10 -9.90 8.17
N HIS A 525 17.06 -8.84 7.36
CA HIS A 525 17.74 -7.59 7.63
C HIS A 525 17.11 -6.85 8.83
N GLN A 526 15.78 -6.76 8.87
CA GLN A 526 15.05 -6.10 9.96
C GLN A 526 14.95 -6.95 11.24
N MET A 527 15.06 -8.26 11.11
CA MET A 527 14.90 -9.24 12.20
C MET A 527 16.16 -10.10 12.34
N PRO A 528 17.27 -9.53 12.83
CA PRO A 528 18.54 -10.25 12.93
C PRO A 528 18.42 -11.50 13.80
N GLY A 529 19.03 -12.59 13.33
CA GLY A 529 19.04 -13.89 14.03
C GLY A 529 17.83 -14.79 13.79
N ILE A 530 16.81 -14.34 13.06
CA ILE A 530 15.60 -15.16 12.78
C ILE A 530 15.92 -16.51 12.13
N ASP A 531 15.33 -17.60 12.65
CA ASP A 531 15.50 -18.96 12.13
C ASP A 531 14.55 -19.21 10.96
N VAL A 532 15.08 -19.23 9.74
CA VAL A 532 14.27 -19.38 8.51
C VAL A 532 14.27 -20.83 8.04
N ARG A 533 13.07 -21.39 7.86
CA ARG A 533 12.83 -22.77 7.43
C ARG A 533 11.84 -22.83 6.28
N GLU A 534 12.04 -23.79 5.38
CA GLU A 534 11.04 -24.09 4.35
C GLU A 534 10.00 -25.09 4.90
N TRP A 535 8.73 -24.91 4.52
CA TRP A 535 7.67 -25.87 4.82
C TRP A 535 6.70 -26.01 3.63
N GLU A 536 6.17 -27.22 3.43
CA GLU A 536 5.27 -27.53 2.33
C GLU A 536 3.82 -27.63 2.83
N THR A 537 2.92 -26.78 2.33
CA THR A 537 1.52 -26.76 2.80
C THR A 537 0.62 -27.83 2.16
N GLY A 538 1.15 -28.66 1.26
CA GLY A 538 0.40 -29.62 0.44
C GLY A 538 -0.59 -29.00 -0.57
N ALA A 539 -0.96 -27.72 -0.44
CA ALA A 539 -1.85 -26.98 -1.35
C ALA A 539 -1.19 -26.69 -2.71
N THR A 540 0.15 -26.68 -2.76
CA THR A 540 0.95 -26.38 -3.95
C THR A 540 1.37 -27.62 -4.74
N LYS A 541 0.73 -28.80 -4.55
CA LYS A 541 1.03 -30.01 -5.33
C LYS A 541 1.20 -29.64 -6.81
N ARG A 542 2.46 -29.60 -7.26
CA ARG A 542 2.81 -29.34 -8.65
C ARG A 542 1.99 -30.35 -9.45
N LYS A 543 1.05 -29.88 -10.28
CA LYS A 543 0.52 -30.75 -11.34
C LYS A 543 1.75 -31.27 -12.06
N ALA A 544 1.93 -32.60 -12.08
CA ALA A 544 3.02 -33.24 -12.80
C ALA A 544 3.15 -32.54 -14.15
N ARG A 545 4.35 -32.04 -14.46
CA ARG A 545 4.60 -31.27 -15.68
C ARG A 545 4.18 -32.17 -16.83
N LYS A 546 2.99 -31.94 -17.39
CA LYS A 546 2.51 -32.73 -18.53
C LYS A 546 3.58 -32.58 -19.60
N ALA A 547 4.00 -33.69 -20.20
CA ALA A 547 4.99 -33.67 -21.27
C ALA A 547 4.62 -32.58 -22.30
N PRO A 548 5.61 -31.87 -22.86
CA PRO A 548 5.37 -30.85 -23.89
C PRO A 548 4.36 -31.35 -24.92
N ALA A 549 3.45 -30.49 -25.35
CA ALA A 549 2.34 -30.91 -26.21
C ALA A 549 2.84 -31.58 -27.52
N GLU A 550 4.01 -31.18 -27.99
CA GLU A 550 4.75 -31.79 -29.10
C GLU A 550 5.15 -33.24 -28.82
N ALA A 551 5.74 -33.52 -27.65
CA ALA A 551 6.11 -34.88 -27.24
C ALA A 551 4.89 -35.78 -27.10
N ARG A 552 3.75 -35.23 -26.64
CA ARG A 552 2.48 -35.96 -26.59
C ARG A 552 1.91 -36.24 -27.98
N LEU A 553 2.06 -35.32 -28.92
CA LEU A 553 1.63 -35.50 -30.31
C LEU A 553 2.43 -36.60 -31.01
N LEU A 554 3.75 -36.63 -30.81
CA LEU A 554 4.62 -37.69 -31.33
C LEU A 554 4.26 -39.05 -30.70
N ALA A 555 4.16 -39.14 -29.37
CA ALA A 555 3.78 -40.37 -28.68
C ALA A 555 2.38 -40.88 -29.08
N TYR A 556 1.43 -39.96 -29.33
CA TYR A 556 0.11 -40.32 -29.85
C TYR A 556 0.24 -40.99 -31.23
N PHE A 557 1.04 -40.42 -32.13
CA PHE A 557 1.20 -40.96 -33.47
C PHE A 557 2.17 -42.14 -33.56
N GLU A 558 3.04 -42.39 -32.59
CA GLU A 558 3.78 -43.66 -32.49
C GLU A 558 2.82 -44.85 -32.35
N GLN A 559 1.75 -44.68 -31.57
CA GLN A 559 0.79 -45.74 -31.24
C GLN A 559 -0.48 -45.71 -32.12
N ALA A 560 -0.72 -44.62 -32.85
CA ALA A 560 -1.91 -44.49 -33.69
C ALA A 560 -1.89 -45.49 -34.86
N PRO A 561 -3.04 -46.10 -35.22
CA PRO A 561 -3.14 -46.93 -36.42
C PRO A 561 -2.95 -46.09 -37.70
N GLU A 562 -2.61 -46.76 -38.80
CA GLU A 562 -2.62 -46.15 -40.14
C GLU A 562 -4.01 -45.63 -40.50
N GLY A 563 -4.06 -44.55 -41.27
CA GLY A 563 -5.31 -43.94 -41.73
C GLY A 563 -5.48 -42.47 -41.36
N ILE A 564 -6.72 -41.99 -41.45
CA ILE A 564 -7.09 -40.59 -41.26
C ILE A 564 -7.47 -40.34 -39.80
N HIS A 565 -6.83 -39.36 -39.17
CA HIS A 565 -7.07 -38.92 -37.80
C HIS A 565 -7.62 -37.49 -37.79
N LEU A 566 -8.90 -37.33 -37.44
CA LEU A 566 -9.55 -36.02 -37.37
C LEU A 566 -8.98 -35.16 -36.22
N LYS A 567 -8.91 -33.84 -36.41
CA LYS A 567 -8.44 -32.89 -35.40
C LYS A 567 -9.12 -33.09 -34.03
N SER A 568 -10.43 -33.30 -34.00
CA SER A 568 -11.20 -33.51 -32.77
C SER A 568 -10.76 -34.78 -32.01
N ALA A 569 -10.52 -35.88 -32.73
CA ALA A 569 -10.06 -37.14 -32.16
C ALA A 569 -8.64 -37.02 -31.59
N VAL A 570 -7.74 -36.34 -32.32
CA VAL A 570 -6.37 -36.09 -31.86
C VAL A 570 -6.34 -35.17 -30.64
N VAL A 571 -7.13 -34.08 -30.63
CA VAL A 571 -7.24 -33.17 -29.49
C VAL A 571 -7.74 -33.89 -28.23
N SER A 572 -8.77 -34.74 -28.40
CA SER A 572 -9.32 -35.57 -27.32
C SER A 572 -8.28 -36.57 -26.80
N GLY A 573 -7.59 -37.29 -27.69
CA GLY A 573 -6.54 -38.25 -27.35
C GLY A 573 -5.35 -37.63 -26.61
N LEU A 574 -4.97 -36.41 -26.99
CA LEU A 574 -3.88 -35.66 -26.34
C LEU A 574 -4.27 -35.05 -25.00
N ARG A 575 -5.57 -34.97 -24.68
CA ARG A 575 -6.11 -34.26 -23.51
C ARG A 575 -5.56 -32.83 -23.41
N THR A 576 -5.54 -32.13 -24.54
CA THR A 576 -5.04 -30.76 -24.69
C THR A 576 -6.19 -29.82 -25.05
N ASN A 577 -6.11 -28.54 -24.66
CA ASN A 577 -7.13 -27.56 -25.05
C ASN A 577 -6.97 -27.14 -26.53
N THR A 578 -8.07 -26.75 -27.17
CA THR A 578 -8.14 -26.41 -28.59
C THR A 578 -7.14 -25.30 -28.98
N ARG A 579 -6.99 -24.27 -28.14
CA ARG A 579 -6.10 -23.13 -28.40
C ARG A 579 -4.62 -23.52 -28.43
N SER A 580 -4.18 -24.43 -27.56
CA SER A 580 -2.81 -24.95 -27.56
C SER A 580 -2.56 -25.86 -28.76
N PHE A 581 -3.57 -26.63 -29.16
CA PHE A 581 -3.50 -27.47 -30.36
C PHE A 581 -3.41 -26.63 -31.63
N GLU A 582 -4.17 -25.55 -31.72
CA GLU A 582 -4.12 -24.63 -32.86
C GLU A 582 -2.75 -24.01 -33.04
N ARG A 583 -2.10 -23.61 -31.94
CA ARG A 583 -0.73 -23.09 -31.97
C ARG A 583 0.26 -24.13 -32.52
N MET A 584 0.15 -25.40 -32.10
CA MET A 584 0.98 -26.49 -32.65
C MET A 584 0.72 -26.72 -34.14
N THR A 585 -0.55 -26.80 -34.55
CA THR A 585 -0.88 -27.01 -35.97
C THR A 585 -0.48 -25.83 -36.86
N ALA A 586 -0.36 -24.62 -36.30
CA ALA A 586 0.18 -23.47 -37.01
C ALA A 586 1.68 -23.61 -37.28
N GLU A 587 2.44 -24.22 -36.37
CA GLU A 587 3.87 -24.56 -36.58
C GLU A 587 4.05 -25.71 -37.57
N LEU A 588 3.15 -26.70 -37.59
CA LEU A 588 3.18 -27.81 -38.56
C LEU A 588 2.93 -27.38 -40.02
N ARG A 589 2.42 -26.17 -40.23
CA ARG A 589 2.27 -25.59 -41.58
C ARG A 589 3.59 -25.02 -42.13
N LYS A 590 4.62 -24.92 -41.29
CA LYS A 590 5.96 -24.45 -41.66
C LYS A 590 6.95 -25.62 -41.56
N PRO A 591 8.08 -25.59 -42.31
CA PRO A 591 9.19 -26.49 -42.07
C PRO A 591 9.69 -26.25 -40.64
N SER A 592 9.44 -27.21 -39.75
CA SER A 592 9.79 -27.13 -38.33
C SER A 592 10.32 -28.48 -37.85
N PRO A 593 11.16 -28.52 -36.81
CA PRO A 593 11.67 -29.78 -36.25
C PRO A 593 10.55 -30.75 -35.83
N MET A 594 9.38 -30.22 -35.45
CA MET A 594 8.20 -31.04 -35.13
C MET A 594 7.58 -31.67 -36.39
N ALA A 595 7.51 -30.93 -37.51
CA ALA A 595 7.01 -31.46 -38.78
C ALA A 595 7.92 -32.57 -39.33
N GLU A 596 9.24 -32.43 -39.18
CA GLU A 596 10.22 -33.46 -39.56
C GLU A 596 10.07 -34.74 -38.74
N LYS A 597 9.89 -34.61 -37.42
CA LYS A 597 9.67 -35.77 -36.53
C LYS A 597 8.37 -36.51 -36.84
N LEU A 598 7.30 -35.78 -37.17
CA LEU A 598 6.05 -36.42 -37.61
C LEU A 598 6.19 -37.06 -38.99
N ALA A 599 6.93 -36.44 -39.92
CA ALA A 599 7.21 -37.03 -41.22
C ALA A 599 8.02 -38.33 -41.09
N ALA A 600 8.96 -38.42 -40.13
CA ALA A 600 9.68 -39.66 -39.81
C ALA A 600 8.74 -40.77 -39.29
N LEU A 601 7.64 -40.41 -38.63
CA LEU A 601 6.56 -41.32 -38.25
C LEU A 601 5.53 -41.54 -39.37
N ARG A 602 5.82 -41.10 -40.60
CA ARG A 602 4.93 -41.13 -41.77
C ARG A 602 3.60 -40.42 -41.56
N VAL A 603 3.59 -39.39 -40.72
CA VAL A 603 2.43 -38.56 -40.44
C VAL A 603 2.50 -37.25 -41.20
N ARG A 604 1.42 -36.90 -41.91
CA ARG A 604 1.25 -35.59 -42.55
C ARG A 604 0.02 -34.87 -42.00
N TYR A 605 0.16 -33.58 -41.78
CA TYR A 605 -0.96 -32.71 -41.41
C TYR A 605 -1.54 -32.03 -42.64
N HIS A 606 -2.86 -32.13 -42.80
CA HIS A 606 -3.61 -31.52 -43.89
C HIS A 606 -4.54 -30.44 -43.35
N SER A 607 -4.39 -29.23 -43.86
CA SER A 607 -5.37 -28.16 -43.64
C SER A 607 -5.64 -27.42 -44.94
N THR A 608 -6.89 -27.40 -45.39
CA THR A 608 -7.34 -26.56 -46.51
C THR A 608 -7.94 -25.26 -45.98
N ALA A 609 -7.73 -24.15 -46.67
CA ALA A 609 -8.31 -22.85 -46.31
C ALA A 609 -9.74 -22.73 -46.85
N GLY A 610 -10.70 -22.30 -46.03
CA GLY A 610 -12.09 -22.04 -46.41
C GLY A 610 -13.11 -22.39 -45.32
N ARG A 611 -14.26 -21.68 -45.24
CA ARG A 611 -15.35 -21.99 -44.31
C ARG A 611 -15.92 -23.37 -44.62
N GLY A 612 -15.88 -24.29 -43.64
CA GLY A 612 -16.53 -25.60 -43.68
C GLY A 612 -15.65 -26.81 -44.04
N ARG A 613 -14.32 -26.69 -44.13
CA ARG A 613 -13.43 -27.85 -44.35
C ARG A 613 -12.63 -28.21 -43.09
N GLU A 614 -12.64 -29.50 -42.73
CA GLU A 614 -11.98 -30.02 -41.53
C GLU A 614 -10.48 -30.28 -41.76
N ALA A 615 -9.67 -29.97 -40.74
CA ALA A 615 -8.25 -30.32 -40.72
C ALA A 615 -8.05 -31.72 -40.12
N TYR A 616 -7.14 -32.50 -40.69
CA TYR A 616 -6.88 -33.89 -40.29
C TYR A 616 -5.41 -34.27 -40.48
N PHE A 617 -5.03 -35.39 -39.89
CA PHE A 617 -3.73 -36.01 -40.06
C PHE A 617 -3.89 -37.33 -40.82
N THR A 618 -2.89 -37.70 -41.61
CA THR A 618 -2.79 -39.00 -42.28
C THR A 618 -1.52 -39.68 -41.82
N LYS A 619 -1.63 -40.94 -41.38
CA LYS A 619 -0.50 -41.81 -41.05
C LYS A 619 -0.43 -42.95 -42.07
N GLN A 620 0.74 -43.15 -42.66
CA GLN A 620 1.05 -44.20 -43.67
C GLN A 620 2.04 -45.23 -43.15
#